data_AF-A0A842QAE2-F1
#
_entry.id   AF-A0A842QAE2-F1
#
_cell.length_a   1.000
_cell.length_b   1.000
_cell.length_c   1.000
_cell.angle_alpha   90.00
_cell.angle_beta   90.00
_cell.angle_gamma   90.00
#
_symmetry.space_group_name_H-M   'P 1'
#
loop_
_entity.id
_entity.type
_entity.pdbx_description
1 polymer ?
#
loop_
_entity_poly.entity_id
_entity_poly.type
_entity_poly.pdbx_seq_one_letter_code
_entity_poly.pdbx_strand_id
1 'polypeptide(L)'
;MTKKIYVISCNPNLAGIGMDRMRKSMKGLEARKLSLDWSQAHLHPVVAAKRENFEAGEIKVIPIEPIDIPAGGMVLQSFYGVNGMGHLSCVGCQEFHHHSKERTADVAMFQARIRAPVMEGDLLGQVLVVPQS
;
A
#
# COMPACT_ATOMS: atom_id res chain seq x y z
N MET A 1 -4.77 24.22 -10.96
CA MET A 1 -3.38 23.99 -10.51
C MET A 1 -3.10 22.49 -10.49
N THR A 2 -2.21 21.99 -11.34
CA THR A 2 -1.79 20.59 -11.39
C THR A 2 -1.05 20.24 -10.11
N LYS A 3 -1.69 19.46 -9.23
CA LYS A 3 -1.08 18.98 -7.97
C LYS A 3 0.09 18.05 -8.33
N LYS A 4 1.31 18.54 -8.11
CA LYS A 4 2.56 17.84 -8.46
C LYS A 4 2.71 16.61 -7.58
N ILE A 5 2.76 15.42 -8.18
CA ILE A 5 3.15 14.17 -7.51
C ILE A 5 4.67 14.18 -7.38
N TYR A 6 5.17 13.99 -6.16
CA TYR A 6 6.61 13.91 -5.89
C TYR A 6 6.96 12.46 -5.59
N VAL A 7 7.87 11.89 -6.39
CA VAL A 7 8.50 10.61 -6.07
C VAL A 7 9.89 10.90 -5.52
N ILE A 8 10.18 10.35 -4.34
CA ILE A 8 11.49 10.41 -3.72
C ILE A 8 12.21 9.13 -4.11
N SER A 9 13.21 9.27 -4.99
CA SER A 9 14.00 8.14 -5.46
C SER A 9 15.32 8.08 -4.70
N CYS A 10 15.70 6.88 -4.29
CA CYS A 10 17.02 6.58 -3.73
C CYS A 10 18.05 6.13 -4.79
N ASN A 11 17.65 6.00 -6.06
CA ASN A 11 18.50 5.49 -7.13
C ASN A 11 18.54 6.46 -8.35
N PRO A 12 19.71 7.04 -8.68
CA PRO A 12 19.86 7.95 -9.80
C PRO A 12 19.56 7.31 -11.17
N ASN A 13 19.65 5.98 -11.30
CA ASN A 13 19.35 5.26 -12.54
C ASN A 13 17.84 5.26 -12.89
N LEU A 14 16.96 5.57 -11.93
CA LEU A 14 15.52 5.73 -12.17
C LEU A 14 15.20 7.01 -12.99
N ALA A 15 16.16 7.92 -13.19
CA ALA A 15 16.04 9.03 -14.13
C ALA A 15 15.89 8.55 -15.58
N GLY A 16 16.52 7.41 -15.92
CA GLY A 16 16.57 6.88 -17.29
C GLY A 16 15.28 6.25 -17.79
N ILE A 17 14.27 6.08 -16.92
CA ILE A 17 12.98 5.45 -17.23
C ILE A 17 11.83 6.44 -17.41
N GLY A 18 12.14 7.74 -17.61
CA GLY A 18 11.13 8.77 -17.87
C GLY A 18 10.38 9.27 -16.63
N MET A 19 10.89 8.97 -15.43
CA MET A 19 10.38 9.58 -14.19
C MET A 19 10.94 11.00 -14.04
N ASP A 20 10.35 11.95 -14.78
CA ASP A 20 10.80 13.34 -14.91
C ASP A 20 10.92 14.14 -13.59
N ARG A 21 10.47 13.60 -12.45
CA ARG A 21 10.27 14.37 -11.22
C ARG A 21 10.82 13.66 -9.98
N MET A 22 12.08 13.25 -10.05
CA MET A 22 12.81 12.82 -8.85
C MET A 22 13.20 14.03 -8.00
N ARG A 23 12.66 14.13 -6.78
CA ARG A 23 13.22 15.07 -5.78
C ARG A 23 14.61 14.58 -5.40
N LYS A 24 15.63 15.40 -5.68
CA LYS A 24 17.03 15.15 -5.26
C LYS A 24 17.28 15.54 -3.80
N SER A 25 16.32 16.16 -3.12
CA SER A 25 16.46 16.57 -1.72
C SER A 25 15.14 16.48 -0.96
N MET A 26 15.29 16.22 0.34
CA MET A 26 14.19 16.20 1.31
C MET A 26 13.81 17.61 1.82
N LYS A 27 14.52 18.66 1.37
CA LYS A 27 14.31 20.05 1.82
C LYS A 27 12.87 20.49 1.50
N GLY A 28 12.14 20.95 2.51
CA GLY A 28 10.72 21.33 2.40
C GLY A 28 9.71 20.18 2.59
N LEU A 29 10.15 18.99 3.02
CA LEU A 29 9.30 17.97 3.64
C LEU A 29 9.40 18.13 5.16
N GLU A 30 8.65 19.09 5.68
CA GLU A 30 8.57 19.33 7.12
C GLU A 30 7.67 18.28 7.77
N ALA A 31 8.01 17.89 9.01
CA ALA A 31 7.13 17.09 9.83
C ALA A 31 5.78 17.80 9.98
N ARG A 32 4.68 17.05 9.85
CA ARG A 32 3.33 17.57 10.00
C ARG A 32 2.60 16.78 11.06
N LYS A 33 1.86 17.49 11.90
CA LYS A 33 0.91 16.86 12.82
C LYS A 33 -0.31 16.42 12.01
N LEU A 34 -0.70 15.16 12.18
CA LEU A 34 -1.94 14.61 11.64
C LEU A 34 -2.94 14.49 12.78
N SER A 35 -4.20 14.85 12.53
CA SER A 35 -5.31 14.56 13.43
C SER A 35 -5.98 13.29 12.93
N LEU A 36 -5.83 12.20 13.65
CA LEU A 36 -6.40 10.90 13.30
C LEU A 36 -7.47 10.51 14.31
N ASP A 37 -8.63 10.07 13.82
CA ASP A 37 -9.70 9.60 14.66
C ASP A 37 -9.55 8.10 14.93
N TRP A 38 -8.83 7.79 16.00
CA TRP A 38 -8.62 6.42 16.45
C TRP A 38 -9.90 5.73 16.95
N SER A 39 -10.97 6.48 17.26
CA SER A 39 -12.25 5.89 17.67
C SER A 39 -13.01 5.26 16.52
N GLN A 40 -12.71 5.67 15.29
CA GLN A 40 -13.27 5.15 14.04
C GLN A 40 -12.25 4.28 13.28
N ALA A 41 -11.22 3.79 13.97
CA ALA A 41 -10.23 2.91 13.35
C ALA A 41 -10.80 1.51 13.13
N HIS A 42 -10.63 0.98 11.93
CA HIS A 42 -11.08 -0.38 11.57
C HIS A 42 -9.90 -1.24 11.14
N LEU A 43 -9.83 -2.46 11.68
CA LEU A 43 -8.88 -3.49 11.23
C LEU A 43 -9.51 -4.28 10.08
N HIS A 44 -8.93 -4.16 8.89
CA HIS A 44 -9.38 -4.85 7.70
C HIS A 44 -8.46 -6.04 7.38
N PRO A 45 -9.02 -7.22 7.09
CA PRO A 45 -8.25 -8.28 6.45
C PRO A 45 -7.92 -7.87 5.02
N VAL A 46 -6.71 -8.19 4.58
CA VAL A 46 -6.30 -8.05 3.18
C VAL A 46 -6.44 -9.43 2.55
N VAL A 47 -7.49 -9.63 1.77
CA VAL A 47 -7.89 -10.93 1.23
C VAL A 47 -7.55 -10.98 -0.25
N ALA A 48 -6.94 -12.07 -0.71
CA ALA A 48 -6.63 -12.24 -2.13
C ALA A 48 -7.91 -12.44 -2.95
N ALA A 49 -8.12 -11.62 -3.98
CA ALA A 49 -9.30 -11.72 -4.83
C ALA A 49 -9.17 -12.79 -5.94
N LYS A 50 -7.96 -13.29 -6.18
CA LYS A 50 -7.66 -14.30 -7.21
C LYS A 50 -6.48 -15.16 -6.78
N ARG A 51 -6.42 -16.38 -7.32
CA ARG A 51 -5.26 -17.26 -7.20
C ARG A 51 -4.04 -16.64 -7.89
N GLU A 52 -2.89 -16.68 -7.21
CA GLU A 52 -1.59 -16.31 -7.78
C GLU A 52 -0.52 -17.31 -7.35
N ASN A 53 0.33 -17.75 -8.27
CA ASN A 53 1.44 -18.65 -7.94
C ASN A 53 2.68 -17.84 -7.55
N PHE A 54 3.40 -18.24 -6.50
CA PHE A 54 4.66 -17.62 -6.11
C PHE A 54 5.82 -18.60 -6.09
N GLU A 55 6.99 -18.11 -6.50
CA GLU A 55 8.28 -18.71 -6.18
C GLU A 55 8.83 -18.13 -4.87
N ALA A 56 9.75 -18.86 -4.22
CA ALA A 56 10.35 -18.40 -2.96
C ALA A 56 11.14 -17.10 -3.15
N GLY A 57 10.83 -16.08 -2.34
CA GLY A 57 11.45 -14.75 -2.40
C GLY A 57 10.80 -13.78 -3.38
N GLU A 58 9.84 -14.25 -4.19
CA GLU A 58 9.18 -13.45 -5.22
C GLU A 58 8.28 -12.36 -4.61
N ILE A 59 8.27 -11.18 -5.24
CA ILE A 59 7.40 -10.05 -4.90
C ILE A 59 6.46 -9.81 -6.06
N LYS A 60 5.15 -9.79 -5.79
CA LYS A 60 4.13 -9.46 -6.78
C LYS A 60 3.15 -8.43 -6.26
N VAL A 61 2.59 -7.66 -7.18
CA VAL A 61 1.35 -6.90 -6.95
C VAL A 61 0.20 -7.81 -7.36
N ILE A 62 -0.70 -8.13 -6.42
CA ILE A 62 -1.82 -9.04 -6.66
C ILE A 62 -3.16 -8.37 -6.33
N PRO A 63 -4.25 -8.73 -7.03
CA PRO A 63 -5.59 -8.23 -6.72
C PRO A 63 -6.06 -8.66 -5.33
N ILE A 64 -6.71 -7.77 -4.61
CA ILE A 64 -7.32 -8.03 -3.31
C ILE A 64 -8.80 -7.65 -3.31
N GLU A 65 -9.53 -8.14 -2.32
CA GLU A 65 -10.86 -7.60 -2.02
C GLU A 65 -10.75 -6.09 -1.71
N PRO A 66 -11.63 -5.25 -2.27
CA PRO A 66 -11.55 -3.81 -2.10
C PRO A 66 -11.61 -3.37 -0.63
N ILE A 67 -10.72 -2.45 -0.25
CA ILE A 67 -10.74 -1.78 1.05
C ILE A 67 -10.93 -0.28 0.82
N ASP A 68 -12.04 0.26 1.32
CA ASP A 68 -12.33 1.69 1.23
C ASP A 68 -11.50 2.48 2.25
N ILE A 69 -10.93 3.58 1.76
CA ILE A 69 -10.07 4.47 2.52
C ILE A 69 -10.66 5.88 2.39
N PRO A 70 -11.13 6.48 3.50
CA PRO A 70 -11.72 7.80 3.45
C PRO A 70 -10.69 8.87 3.05
N ALA A 71 -11.21 10.02 2.59
CA ALA A 71 -10.39 11.19 2.36
C ALA A 71 -9.59 11.55 3.62
N GLY A 72 -8.29 11.75 3.47
CA GLY A 72 -7.36 12.03 4.57
C GLY A 72 -6.99 10.82 5.43
N GLY A 73 -7.70 9.69 5.28
CA GLY A 73 -7.46 8.48 6.05
C GLY A 73 -6.06 7.89 5.83
N MET A 74 -5.52 7.29 6.88
CA MET A 74 -4.25 6.58 6.85
C MET A 74 -4.45 5.07 6.88
N VAL A 75 -3.57 4.36 6.21
CA VAL A 75 -3.50 2.90 6.25
C VAL A 75 -2.22 2.50 6.96
N LEU A 76 -2.34 1.67 7.99
CA LEU A 76 -1.23 1.17 8.79
C LEU A 76 -1.20 -0.34 8.70
N GLN A 77 -0.07 -0.93 8.35
CA GLN A 77 0.04 -2.38 8.33
C GLN A 77 0.05 -2.94 9.76
N SER A 78 -0.77 -3.97 10.00
CA SER A 78 -0.69 -4.79 11.21
C SER A 78 0.29 -5.94 10.98
N PHE A 79 1.23 -6.12 11.89
CA PHE A 79 2.20 -7.23 11.86
C PHE A 79 1.71 -8.47 12.62
N TYR A 80 0.52 -8.44 13.19
CA TYR A 80 -0.03 -9.54 14.02
C TYR A 80 -1.08 -10.39 13.29
N GLY A 81 -1.58 -9.94 12.13
CA GLY A 81 -2.36 -10.77 11.21
C GLY A 81 -1.57 -11.03 9.96
N VAL A 82 -0.83 -12.14 9.91
CA VAL A 82 0.12 -12.46 8.84
C VAL A 82 -0.23 -13.74 8.12
N ASN A 83 0.11 -13.81 6.84
CA ASN A 83 0.08 -15.05 6.08
C ASN A 83 1.36 -15.87 6.36
N GLY A 84 1.23 -17.15 6.68
CA GLY A 84 2.38 -18.01 7.00
C GLY A 84 3.38 -18.21 5.84
N MET A 85 2.97 -17.96 4.60
CA MET A 85 3.82 -18.09 3.41
C MET A 85 4.67 -16.84 3.15
N GLY A 86 4.33 -15.67 3.69
CA GLY A 86 4.96 -14.43 3.23
C GLY A 86 4.61 -13.18 4.03
N HIS A 87 4.93 -12.03 3.46
CA HIS A 87 4.62 -10.73 4.05
C HIS A 87 3.90 -9.83 3.07
N LEU A 88 2.76 -9.30 3.52
CA LEU A 88 2.21 -8.08 2.96
C LEU A 88 3.23 -6.95 3.13
N SER A 89 3.41 -6.12 2.11
CA SER A 89 4.30 -4.95 2.16
C SER A 89 3.52 -3.64 2.13
N CYS A 90 2.47 -3.57 1.32
CA CYS A 90 1.55 -2.43 1.27
C CYS A 90 0.26 -2.81 0.52
N VAL A 91 -0.76 -1.95 0.65
CA VAL A 91 -2.00 -1.97 -0.14
C VAL A 91 -2.18 -0.65 -0.86
N GLY A 92 -2.89 -0.65 -1.99
CA GLY A 92 -3.18 0.55 -2.75
C GLY A 92 -4.01 0.25 -3.99
N CYS A 93 -3.97 1.15 -4.96
CA CYS A 93 -4.61 1.01 -6.26
C CYS A 93 -3.62 1.33 -7.39
N GLN A 94 -3.91 0.86 -8.59
CA GLN A 94 -3.07 1.13 -9.77
C GLN A 94 -3.17 2.58 -10.24
N GLU A 95 -4.32 3.22 -10.00
CA GLU A 95 -4.54 4.62 -10.32
C GLU A 95 -4.10 5.54 -9.19
N PHE A 96 -3.52 6.70 -9.54
CA PHE A 96 -3.17 7.68 -8.54
C PHE A 96 -4.41 8.46 -8.06
N HIS A 97 -4.68 8.39 -6.76
CA HIS A 97 -5.65 9.23 -6.09
C HIS A 97 -4.98 10.14 -5.07
N HIS A 98 -5.34 11.42 -5.10
CA HIS A 98 -4.85 12.37 -4.09
C HIS A 98 -5.43 12.02 -2.71
N HIS A 99 -4.61 12.09 -1.65
CA HIS A 99 -5.00 11.69 -0.29
C HIS A 99 -6.27 12.38 0.22
N SER A 100 -6.58 13.59 -0.25
CA SER A 100 -7.79 14.35 0.11
C SER A 100 -9.08 13.86 -0.58
N LYS A 101 -9.04 12.74 -1.29
CA LYS A 101 -10.21 12.10 -1.90
C LYS A 101 -10.40 10.73 -1.25
N GLU A 102 -11.63 10.24 -1.32
CA GLU A 102 -11.91 8.83 -1.10
C GLU A 102 -11.10 7.99 -2.09
N ARG A 103 -10.66 6.83 -1.60
CA ARG A 103 -9.76 5.92 -2.29
C ARG A 103 -10.21 4.51 -1.99
N THR A 104 -9.91 3.62 -2.91
CA THR A 104 -10.09 2.19 -2.69
C THR A 104 -8.74 1.53 -2.92
N ALA A 105 -8.33 0.65 -2.01
CA ALA A 105 -7.21 -0.25 -2.25
C ALA A 105 -7.75 -1.57 -2.81
N ASP A 106 -7.34 -1.92 -4.02
CA ASP A 106 -7.77 -3.11 -4.76
C ASP A 106 -6.58 -4.01 -5.17
N VAL A 107 -5.36 -3.59 -4.83
CA VAL A 107 -4.15 -4.40 -4.98
C VAL A 107 -3.30 -4.38 -3.72
N ALA A 108 -2.54 -5.45 -3.52
CA ALA A 108 -1.52 -5.58 -2.47
C ALA A 108 -0.18 -5.96 -3.07
N MET A 109 0.90 -5.43 -2.52
CA MET A 109 2.24 -5.94 -2.78
C MET A 109 2.57 -7.01 -1.73
N PHE A 110 2.79 -8.25 -2.18
CA PHE A 110 3.05 -9.40 -1.32
C PHE A 110 4.39 -10.05 -1.69
N GLN A 111 5.19 -10.37 -0.68
CA GLN A 111 6.45 -11.10 -0.82
C GLN A 111 6.31 -12.51 -0.27
N ALA A 112 6.47 -13.53 -1.10
CA ALA A 112 6.51 -14.92 -0.65
C ALA A 112 7.88 -15.27 -0.04
N ARG A 113 7.88 -16.00 1.07
CA ARG A 113 9.09 -16.57 1.70
C ARG A 113 9.36 -17.99 1.23
N ILE A 114 8.30 -18.72 0.88
CA ILE A 114 8.35 -20.10 0.39
C ILE A 114 7.64 -20.20 -0.96
N ARG A 115 7.92 -21.26 -1.72
CA ARG A 115 7.21 -21.57 -2.95
C ARG A 115 5.85 -22.15 -2.63
N ALA A 116 4.79 -21.37 -2.81
CA ALA A 116 3.40 -21.83 -2.67
C ALA A 116 2.46 -20.86 -3.40
N PRO A 117 1.27 -21.32 -3.80
CA PRO A 117 0.24 -20.43 -4.32
C PRO A 117 -0.46 -19.67 -3.20
N VAL A 118 -0.84 -18.42 -3.48
CA VAL A 118 -1.96 -17.74 -2.82
C VAL A 118 -3.24 -18.20 -3.52
N MET A 119 -4.24 -18.60 -2.74
CA MET A 119 -5.58 -18.92 -3.25
C MET A 119 -6.51 -17.72 -3.12
N GLU A 120 -7.57 -17.69 -3.95
CA GLU A 120 -8.66 -16.74 -3.76
C GLU A 120 -9.30 -16.94 -2.37
N GLY A 121 -9.55 -15.86 -1.64
CA GLY A 121 -10.03 -15.89 -0.26
C GLY A 121 -8.94 -16.02 0.80
N ASP A 122 -7.67 -16.23 0.42
CA ASP A 122 -6.60 -16.31 1.41
C ASP A 122 -6.32 -14.95 2.07
N LEU A 123 -6.10 -14.98 3.38
CA LEU A 123 -5.62 -13.84 4.13
C LEU A 123 -4.15 -13.56 3.78
N LEU A 124 -3.84 -12.40 3.22
CA LEU A 124 -2.46 -11.94 2.95
C LEU A 124 -1.86 -11.20 4.13
N GLY A 125 -2.70 -10.51 4.89
CA GLY A 125 -2.31 -9.80 6.09
C GLY A 125 -3.47 -8.95 6.62
N GLN A 126 -3.17 -7.99 7.48
CA GLN A 126 -4.16 -7.04 8.00
C GLN A 126 -3.64 -5.61 7.93
N VAL A 127 -4.57 -4.67 7.74
CA VAL A 127 -4.29 -3.24 7.78
C VAL A 127 -5.31 -2.53 8.66
N LEU A 128 -4.89 -1.50 9.37
CA LEU A 128 -5.79 -0.56 10.03
C LEU A 128 -6.06 0.59 9.08
N VAL A 129 -7.33 0.92 8.87
CA VAL A 129 -7.76 2.18 8.26
C VAL A 129 -8.13 3.12 9.39
N VAL A 130 -7.42 4.24 9.49
CA VAL A 130 -7.64 5.28 10.50
C VAL A 130 -8.07 6.56 9.81
N PRO A 131 -9.33 6.99 9.94
CA PRO A 131 -9.82 8.24 9.37
C PRO A 131 -9.07 9.46 9.92
N GLN A 132 -9.08 10.54 9.15
CA GLN A 132 -8.68 11.85 9.66
C GLN A 132 -9.82 12.41 10.54
N SER A 133 -9.48 13.02 11.68
CA SER A 133 -10.46 13.75 12.52
C SER A 133 -10.85 15.10 11.93
#